data_AF-A0A067FYQ8-F1
#
_entry.id   AF-A0A067FYQ8-F1
#
_cell.length_a   1.000
_cell.length_b   1.000
_cell.length_c   1.000
_cell.angle_alpha   90.00
_cell.angle_beta   90.00
_cell.angle_gamma   90.00
#
_symmetry.space_group_name_H-M   'P 1'
#
loop_
_entity.id
_entity.type
_entity.pdbx_description
1 polymer ?
#
loop_
_entity_poly.entity_id
_entity_poly.type
_entity_poly.pdbx_seq_one_letter_code
_entity_poly.pdbx_strand_id
1 'polypeptide(L)'
;VILLACLVTAEKTDTLLIKDVTSSERHSKEYCAMYDICGERSDGKVLNCPYGSPSVKPDELFSAKIESLCPSISGNVCCTETQFETLRAQVQQAIPFLVGCPACLRNFLNLFCELSCSPNQSQFINVTSVSEVNGNLTVDGIDYYVTSTFGEELYNSCKDVKFGTMNTRAIDFIGAGAKSFKEWFAFIGQKAPPGFPGSPYAINFKLSIPESSGLELMNVSTYSCGDTSLGCSCGDCPLSPMCSSSEPPSPPRKEACTIRIGSLKVKCVELSLVIAYVVLISTFFGWALFQRTRERRIPPSSVEPLIKSTSDSGPDSGIMEEVNARDLLPTEGGGLSVVQGYMLSFYRTYGRWVAANPAFVLCMSLAIGFVLCLGVIRFKVETRPEKLWVGPGSRAAGEKQFFDSHLAPFYRIEQLILATLPDPKNGKQPSIITEDNFQLLFEMQKKVDGVRANDSASLVSITDICLKPLGEDCASQSVLQ
;
A
#
# COMPACT_ATOMS: atom_id res chain seq x y z
N VAL A 1 -84.03 -13.63 42.96
CA VAL A 1 -83.44 -13.04 44.18
C VAL A 1 -82.89 -11.66 43.78
N ILE A 2 -83.76 -10.65 43.78
CA ILE A 2 -83.75 -9.48 44.70
C ILE A 2 -82.50 -8.62 44.48
N LEU A 3 -82.54 -7.53 43.70
CA LEU A 3 -83.02 -6.16 43.98
C LEU A 3 -81.93 -5.20 44.54
N LEU A 4 -81.66 -4.16 43.74
CA LEU A 4 -81.51 -2.72 44.04
C LEU A 4 -80.28 -2.11 44.78
N ALA A 5 -79.61 -1.20 44.04
CA ALA A 5 -79.51 0.26 44.25
C ALA A 5 -78.46 0.91 45.17
N CYS A 6 -77.73 1.85 44.53
CA CYS A 6 -77.33 3.21 44.93
C CYS A 6 -76.38 3.43 46.13
N LEU A 7 -75.26 4.13 45.90
CA LEU A 7 -75.14 5.57 46.20
C LEU A 7 -73.78 6.14 45.77
N VAL A 8 -73.86 7.36 45.23
CA VAL A 8 -72.77 8.28 44.93
C VAL A 8 -72.19 8.81 46.24
N THR A 9 -70.86 8.76 46.39
CA THR A 9 -70.11 9.71 47.23
C THR A 9 -68.83 10.10 46.49
N ALA A 10 -68.75 11.38 46.16
CA ALA A 10 -67.57 12.04 45.66
C ALA A 10 -66.57 12.20 46.82
N GLU A 11 -65.39 11.60 46.69
CA GLU A 11 -64.24 11.94 47.52
C GLU A 11 -63.12 12.52 46.65
N LYS A 12 -63.05 13.84 46.79
CA LYS A 12 -62.02 14.74 46.32
C LYS A 12 -60.69 14.30 46.91
N THR A 13 -59.80 13.78 46.07
CA THR A 13 -58.39 13.61 46.43
C THR A 13 -57.58 14.37 45.40
N ASP A 14 -56.85 15.35 45.91
CA ASP A 14 -56.24 16.43 45.15
C ASP A 14 -55.37 15.92 43.99
N THR A 15 -55.82 16.26 42.79
CA THR A 15 -54.96 16.46 41.62
C THR A 15 -53.91 17.50 42.00
N LEU A 16 -52.81 17.04 42.56
CA LEU A 16 -51.58 17.81 42.61
C LEU A 16 -51.07 17.84 41.18
N LEU A 17 -51.64 18.79 40.43
CA LEU A 17 -51.11 19.32 39.18
C LEU A 17 -49.59 19.36 39.32
N ILE A 18 -48.93 18.42 38.64
CA ILE A 18 -47.54 18.55 38.25
C ILE A 18 -47.52 19.89 37.52
N LYS A 19 -47.00 20.91 38.19
CA LYS A 19 -46.74 22.20 37.58
C LYS A 19 -45.88 21.90 36.36
N ASP A 20 -46.42 22.22 35.20
CA ASP A 20 -45.69 22.33 33.95
C ASP A 20 -44.27 22.84 34.23
N VAL A 21 -43.28 22.02 33.89
CA VAL A 21 -41.92 22.50 33.62
C VAL A 21 -41.98 23.23 32.29
N THR A 22 -42.74 24.32 32.23
CA THR A 22 -42.62 25.36 31.21
C THR A 22 -41.90 26.52 31.85
N SER A 23 -40.63 26.30 32.20
CA SER A 23 -39.68 27.40 32.05
C SER A 23 -39.72 27.72 30.55
N SER A 24 -40.48 28.75 30.17
CA SER A 24 -40.57 29.27 28.80
C SER A 24 -39.21 29.11 28.11
N GLU A 25 -39.14 28.28 27.08
CA GLU A 25 -37.94 28.13 26.26
C GLU A 25 -37.51 29.53 25.79
N ARG A 26 -36.39 30.00 26.32
CA ARG A 26 -35.90 31.35 26.09
C ARG A 26 -34.69 31.27 25.18
N HIS A 27 -34.92 31.57 23.91
CA HIS A 27 -33.88 31.70 22.91
C HIS A 27 -33.48 33.18 22.80
N SER A 28 -32.40 33.56 23.45
CA SER A 28 -31.88 34.93 23.42
C SER A 28 -30.36 34.98 23.56
N LYS A 29 -29.74 36.08 23.12
CA LYS A 29 -28.31 36.31 23.36
C LYS A 29 -27.97 36.27 24.85
N GLU A 30 -26.76 35.84 25.15
CA GLU A 30 -26.23 35.68 26.52
C GLU A 30 -27.07 34.76 27.43
N TYR A 31 -27.71 33.75 26.84
CA TYR A 31 -28.55 32.79 27.53
C TYR A 31 -28.24 31.35 27.09
N CYS A 32 -28.23 30.44 28.06
CA CYS A 32 -27.86 29.04 27.93
C CYS A 32 -29.12 28.17 27.84
N ALA A 33 -29.07 27.10 27.02
CA ALA A 33 -30.13 26.10 26.95
C ALA A 33 -30.01 25.08 28.09
N MET A 34 -28.77 24.78 28.50
CA MET A 34 -28.42 23.85 29.55
C MET A 34 -27.20 24.39 30.32
N TYR A 35 -27.17 24.20 31.64
CA TYR A 35 -26.10 24.71 32.48
C TYR A 35 -25.88 23.82 33.71
N ASP A 36 -24.62 23.61 34.09
CA ASP A 36 -24.19 22.71 35.17
C ASP A 36 -24.49 21.22 34.94
N ILE A 37 -23.96 20.36 35.82
CA ILE A 37 -24.06 18.89 35.78
C ILE A 37 -25.09 18.43 36.81
N CYS A 38 -26.11 17.69 36.37
CA CYS A 38 -27.20 17.21 37.25
C CYS A 38 -27.17 15.70 37.51
N GLY A 39 -26.39 14.93 36.77
CA GLY A 39 -26.30 13.49 36.98
C GLY A 39 -25.15 12.84 36.23
N GLU A 40 -25.03 11.54 36.42
CA GLU A 40 -23.96 10.71 35.88
C GLU A 40 -24.53 9.35 35.48
N ARG A 41 -24.18 8.89 34.28
CA ARG A 41 -24.55 7.56 33.78
C ARG A 41 -23.74 6.48 34.49
N SER A 42 -24.19 5.23 34.38
CA SER A 42 -23.51 4.07 34.97
C SER A 42 -22.06 3.85 34.48
N ASP A 43 -21.67 4.43 33.34
CA ASP A 43 -20.32 4.36 32.76
C ASP A 43 -19.44 5.58 33.12
N GLY A 44 -19.88 6.43 34.05
CA GLY A 44 -19.10 7.57 34.54
C GLY A 44 -19.25 8.85 33.71
N LYS A 45 -20.11 8.85 32.69
CA LYS A 45 -20.34 10.03 31.85
C LYS A 45 -21.35 10.96 32.51
N VAL A 46 -20.92 12.18 32.79
CA VAL A 46 -21.75 13.24 33.34
C VAL A 46 -22.79 13.76 32.33
N LEU A 47 -23.92 14.24 32.85
CA LEU A 47 -25.06 14.76 32.09
C LEU A 47 -25.43 16.17 32.58
N ASN A 48 -25.70 17.06 31.63
CA ASN A 48 -26.05 18.44 31.92
C ASN A 48 -27.46 18.56 32.51
N CYS A 49 -27.70 19.63 33.27
CA CYS A 49 -29.05 19.98 33.71
C CYS A 49 -29.86 20.57 32.54
N PRO A 50 -31.16 20.26 32.43
CA PRO A 50 -32.03 20.74 31.34
C PRO A 50 -32.52 22.18 31.54
N TYR A 51 -32.03 22.89 32.56
CA TYR A 51 -32.50 24.22 32.89
C TYR A 51 -31.61 25.28 32.24
N GLY A 52 -32.23 26.20 31.51
CA GLY A 52 -31.53 27.34 30.94
C GLY A 52 -31.19 28.39 31.99
N SER A 53 -30.07 29.09 31.80
CA SER A 53 -29.58 30.15 32.67
C SER A 53 -29.00 31.31 31.85
N PRO A 54 -28.89 32.52 32.41
CA PRO A 54 -28.03 33.54 31.82
C PRO A 54 -26.58 33.05 31.73
N SER A 55 -25.87 33.45 30.69
CA SER A 55 -24.43 33.21 30.58
C SER A 55 -23.68 33.92 31.71
N VAL A 56 -22.62 33.29 32.21
CA VAL A 56 -21.88 33.75 33.39
C VAL A 56 -20.50 34.21 32.98
N LYS A 57 -20.03 35.32 33.55
CA LYS A 57 -18.65 35.77 33.36
C LYS A 57 -17.70 34.86 34.16
N PRO A 58 -16.79 34.13 33.51
CA PRO A 58 -15.81 33.31 34.20
C PRO A 58 -14.77 34.18 34.93
N ASP A 59 -14.13 33.62 35.95
CA ASP A 59 -12.96 34.24 36.58
C ASP A 59 -11.75 34.19 35.62
N GLU A 60 -10.71 34.97 35.94
CA GLU A 60 -9.57 35.16 35.02
C GLU A 60 -8.83 33.85 34.72
N LEU A 61 -8.69 32.97 35.72
CA LEU A 61 -8.05 31.67 35.56
C LEU A 61 -8.88 30.74 34.67
N PHE A 62 -10.19 30.69 34.86
CA PHE A 62 -11.06 29.86 34.03
C PHE A 62 -11.18 30.42 32.61
N SER A 63 -11.24 31.75 32.45
CA SER A 63 -11.22 32.41 31.14
C SER A 63 -10.00 31.98 30.32
N ALA A 64 -8.80 32.00 30.93
CA ALA A 64 -7.57 31.55 30.28
C ALA A 64 -7.59 30.06 29.92
N LYS A 65 -8.21 29.20 30.75
CA LYS A 65 -8.40 27.78 30.42
C LYS A 65 -9.29 27.61 29.20
N ILE A 66 -10.41 28.34 29.12
CA ILE A 66 -11.33 28.29 27.98
C ILE A 66 -10.63 28.72 26.70
N GLU A 67 -9.91 29.85 26.72
CA GLU A 67 -9.17 30.36 25.56
C GLU A 67 -8.11 29.38 25.04
N SER A 68 -7.53 28.55 25.91
CA SER A 68 -6.53 27.54 25.49
C SER A 68 -7.09 26.46 24.56
N LEU A 69 -8.37 26.08 24.72
CA LEU A 69 -9.04 25.07 23.90
C LEU A 69 -9.97 25.71 22.85
N CYS A 70 -10.69 26.75 23.25
CA CYS A 70 -11.78 27.42 22.53
C CYS A 70 -11.47 28.93 22.35
N PRO A 71 -10.46 29.31 21.55
CA PRO A 71 -10.02 30.70 21.40
C PRO A 71 -11.06 31.61 20.71
N SER A 72 -12.11 31.05 20.10
CA SER A 72 -13.23 31.81 19.53
C SER A 72 -14.20 32.34 20.60
N ILE A 73 -14.19 31.76 21.80
CA ILE A 73 -15.09 32.12 22.89
C ILE A 73 -14.37 33.07 23.83
N SER A 74 -14.89 34.28 23.98
CA SER A 74 -14.39 35.29 24.91
C SER A 74 -15.55 35.95 25.66
N GLY A 75 -15.32 36.33 26.91
CA GLY A 75 -16.34 36.95 27.76
C GLY A 75 -17.20 35.93 28.51
N ASN A 76 -18.53 36.13 28.48
CA ASN A 76 -19.47 35.27 29.19
C ASN A 76 -19.53 33.87 28.57
N VAL A 77 -19.84 32.84 29.37
CA VAL A 77 -19.88 31.45 28.94
C VAL A 77 -21.06 30.69 29.55
N CYS A 78 -21.45 29.60 28.89
CA CYS A 78 -22.53 28.70 29.31
C CYS A 78 -22.05 27.37 29.90
N CYS A 79 -20.84 27.34 30.45
CA CYS A 79 -20.28 26.13 31.06
C CYS A 79 -19.61 26.43 32.39
N THR A 80 -19.69 25.48 33.31
CA THR A 80 -18.92 25.47 34.56
C THR A 80 -17.52 24.89 34.31
N GLU A 81 -16.61 25.07 35.28
CA GLU A 81 -15.25 24.52 35.18
C GLU A 81 -15.26 22.99 35.01
N THR A 82 -16.16 22.29 35.70
CA THR A 82 -16.33 20.83 35.59
C THR A 82 -16.86 20.40 34.21
N GLN A 83 -17.78 21.17 33.62
CA GLN A 83 -18.26 20.93 32.26
C GLN A 83 -17.14 21.16 31.23
N PHE A 84 -16.34 22.21 31.38
CA PHE A 84 -15.20 22.47 30.50
C PHE A 84 -14.11 21.39 30.60
N GLU A 85 -13.80 20.92 31.81
CA GLU A 85 -12.86 19.82 32.01
C GLU A 85 -13.35 18.51 31.38
N THR A 86 -14.67 18.25 31.47
CA THR A 86 -15.31 17.14 30.78
C THR A 86 -15.18 17.26 29.26
N LEU A 87 -15.47 18.43 28.70
CA LEU A 87 -15.30 18.71 27.27
C LEU A 87 -13.85 18.44 26.85
N ARG A 88 -12.87 18.97 27.60
CA ARG A 88 -11.45 18.82 27.33
C ARG A 88 -11.03 17.34 27.29
N ALA A 89 -11.45 16.56 28.29
CA ALA A 89 -11.14 15.12 28.35
C ALA A 89 -11.79 14.32 27.21
N GLN A 90 -13.00 14.70 26.79
CA GLN A 90 -13.70 14.03 25.68
C GLN A 90 -13.05 14.33 24.32
N VAL A 91 -12.76 15.61 24.02
CA VAL A 91 -12.16 15.97 22.73
C VAL A 91 -10.71 15.49 22.61
N GLN A 92 -9.98 15.34 23.73
CA GLN A 92 -8.62 14.80 23.76
C GLN A 92 -8.50 13.41 23.13
N GLN A 93 -9.56 12.60 23.18
CA GLN A 93 -9.59 11.28 22.55
C GLN A 93 -9.58 11.35 21.01
N ALA A 94 -10.10 12.45 20.43
CA ALA A 94 -10.14 12.67 18.99
C ALA A 94 -8.88 13.35 18.44
N ILE A 95 -8.12 14.07 19.28
CA ILE A 95 -6.94 14.84 18.86
C ILE A 95 -5.91 13.98 18.10
N PRO A 96 -5.51 12.77 18.55
CA PRO A 96 -4.51 11.97 17.85
C PRO A 96 -4.88 11.60 16.41
N PHE A 97 -6.18 11.59 16.09
CA PHE A 97 -6.68 11.33 14.73
C PHE A 97 -6.63 12.58 13.85
N LEU A 98 -6.83 13.77 14.42
CA LEU A 98 -7.00 15.02 13.69
C LEU A 98 -5.75 15.91 13.67
N VAL A 99 -4.74 15.59 14.47
CA VAL A 99 -3.52 16.40 14.63
C VAL A 99 -2.72 16.59 13.33
N GLY A 100 -2.91 15.71 12.33
CA GLY A 100 -2.29 15.85 11.00
C GLY A 100 -2.71 17.12 10.26
N CYS A 101 -3.89 17.70 10.58
CA CYS A 101 -4.39 18.92 9.96
C CYS A 101 -4.93 19.91 11.02
N PRO A 102 -4.18 20.98 11.36
CA PRO A 102 -4.59 21.97 12.35
C PRO A 102 -5.92 22.65 12.06
N ALA A 103 -6.23 22.98 10.78
CA ALA A 103 -7.52 23.54 10.39
C ALA A 103 -8.69 22.62 10.74
N CYS A 104 -8.58 21.34 10.39
CA CYS A 104 -9.58 20.33 10.73
C CYS A 104 -9.78 20.22 12.24
N LEU A 105 -8.69 20.07 12.99
CA LEU A 105 -8.75 19.98 14.44
C LEU A 105 -9.43 21.22 15.05
N ARG A 106 -9.08 22.42 14.59
CA ARG A 106 -9.69 23.66 15.07
C ARG A 106 -11.18 23.72 14.77
N ASN A 107 -11.60 23.40 13.55
CA ASN A 107 -13.03 23.38 13.18
C ASN A 107 -13.81 22.37 14.04
N PHE A 108 -13.23 21.18 14.27
CA PHE A 108 -13.83 20.14 15.11
C PHE A 108 -13.98 20.61 16.55
N LEU A 109 -12.94 21.24 17.12
CA LEU A 109 -13.03 21.82 18.46
C LEU A 109 -14.07 22.94 18.53
N ASN A 110 -14.12 23.84 17.54
CA ASN A 110 -15.09 24.93 17.50
C ASN A 110 -16.53 24.41 17.57
N LEU A 111 -16.85 23.29 16.90
CA LEU A 111 -18.19 22.67 16.98
C LEU A 111 -18.59 22.31 18.42
N PHE A 112 -17.69 21.65 19.18
CA PHE A 112 -17.99 21.24 20.56
C PHE A 112 -17.81 22.36 21.58
N CYS A 113 -16.93 23.34 21.32
CA CYS A 113 -16.82 24.57 22.08
C CYS A 113 -18.12 25.37 22.01
N GLU A 114 -18.67 25.58 20.81
CA GLU A 114 -19.94 26.30 20.63
C GLU A 114 -21.10 25.53 21.27
N LEU A 115 -21.11 24.19 21.17
CA LEU A 115 -22.11 23.36 21.82
C LEU A 115 -22.10 23.51 23.35
N SER A 116 -20.91 23.52 23.95
CA SER A 116 -20.77 23.37 25.40
C SER A 116 -20.67 24.70 26.15
N CYS A 117 -19.97 25.69 25.61
CA CYS A 117 -19.56 26.88 26.36
C CYS A 117 -20.00 28.21 25.73
N SER A 118 -20.61 28.22 24.54
CA SER A 118 -21.00 29.47 23.87
C SER A 118 -21.91 30.33 24.74
N PRO A 119 -21.69 31.65 24.89
CA PRO A 119 -22.60 32.53 25.61
C PRO A 119 -24.01 32.58 25.02
N ASN A 120 -24.13 32.27 23.73
CA ASN A 120 -25.39 32.32 22.98
C ASN A 120 -25.97 30.93 22.71
N GLN A 121 -25.62 29.93 23.52
CA GLN A 121 -25.99 28.53 23.33
C GLN A 121 -27.50 28.33 23.08
N SER A 122 -28.37 29.08 23.78
CA SER A 122 -29.83 28.97 23.58
C SER A 122 -30.32 29.41 22.20
N GLN A 123 -29.54 30.18 21.43
CA GLN A 123 -29.97 30.58 20.08
C GLN A 123 -29.95 29.41 19.10
N PHE A 124 -29.08 28.42 19.29
CA PHE A 124 -28.88 27.34 18.32
C PHE A 124 -28.97 25.94 18.93
N ILE A 125 -29.30 25.81 20.22
CA ILE A 125 -29.56 24.53 20.88
C ILE A 125 -30.96 24.53 21.48
N ASN A 126 -31.70 23.44 21.27
CA ASN A 126 -32.92 23.15 22.01
C ASN A 126 -32.84 21.80 22.72
N VAL A 127 -33.34 21.71 23.96
CA VAL A 127 -33.39 20.46 24.72
C VAL A 127 -34.66 19.71 24.33
N THR A 128 -34.52 18.55 23.70
CA THR A 128 -35.66 17.80 23.14
C THR A 128 -36.15 16.67 24.03
N SER A 129 -35.25 16.07 24.81
CA SER A 129 -35.64 15.05 25.78
C SER A 129 -34.84 15.17 27.08
N VAL A 130 -35.53 14.85 28.17
CA VAL A 130 -35.00 14.88 29.54
C VAL A 130 -35.25 13.50 30.16
N SER A 131 -34.28 13.01 30.92
CA SER A 131 -34.38 11.75 31.66
C SER A 131 -34.07 11.96 33.14
N GLU A 132 -34.68 11.16 34.00
CA GLU A 132 -34.40 11.19 35.43
C GLU A 132 -33.26 10.21 35.76
N VAL A 133 -32.19 10.73 36.35
CA VAL A 133 -31.01 9.96 36.77
C VAL A 133 -30.69 10.32 38.22
N ASN A 134 -30.67 9.33 39.11
CA ASN A 134 -30.41 9.51 40.55
C ASN A 134 -31.33 10.56 41.23
N GLY A 135 -32.58 10.68 40.78
CA GLY A 135 -33.56 11.64 41.33
C GLY A 135 -33.44 13.07 40.79
N ASN A 136 -32.50 13.33 39.88
CA ASN A 136 -32.35 14.62 39.20
C ASN A 136 -32.74 14.52 37.72
N LEU A 137 -33.34 15.58 37.19
CA LEU A 137 -33.61 15.71 35.75
C LEU A 137 -32.32 16.06 34.99
N THR A 138 -32.05 15.34 33.91
CA THR A 138 -30.83 15.46 33.10
C THR A 138 -31.16 15.46 31.61
N VAL A 139 -30.36 16.15 30.82
CA VAL A 139 -30.52 16.18 29.35
C VAL A 139 -30.28 14.79 28.76
N ASP A 140 -31.23 14.30 27.98
CA ASP A 140 -31.16 13.01 27.26
C ASP A 140 -31.09 13.19 25.73
N GLY A 141 -31.50 14.35 25.24
CA GLY A 141 -31.48 14.68 23.82
C GLY A 141 -31.53 16.19 23.57
N ILE A 142 -30.79 16.65 22.56
CA ILE A 142 -30.80 18.02 22.08
C ILE A 142 -30.93 18.08 20.56
N ASP A 143 -31.50 19.17 20.06
CA ASP A 143 -31.40 19.58 18.66
C ASP A 143 -30.35 20.70 18.57
N TYR A 144 -29.34 20.52 17.72
CA TYR A 144 -28.28 21.49 17.49
C TYR A 144 -28.35 22.03 16.06
N TYR A 145 -28.67 23.31 15.93
CA TYR A 145 -28.89 24.00 14.66
C TYR A 145 -27.58 24.56 14.12
N VAL A 146 -27.09 24.00 13.01
CA VAL A 146 -25.77 24.33 12.42
C VAL A 146 -25.92 24.69 10.95
N THR A 147 -25.18 25.69 10.47
CA THR A 147 -25.20 26.04 9.04
C THR A 147 -24.63 24.91 8.17
N SER A 148 -25.19 24.71 6.98
CA SER A 148 -24.68 23.74 6.02
C SER A 148 -23.26 24.06 5.58
N THR A 149 -22.92 25.35 5.47
CA THR A 149 -21.58 25.84 5.12
C THR A 149 -20.54 25.42 6.15
N PHE A 150 -20.84 25.59 7.45
CA PHE A 150 -19.94 25.15 8.52
C PHE A 150 -19.69 23.64 8.44
N GLY A 151 -20.76 22.84 8.31
CA GLY A 151 -20.65 21.38 8.24
C GLY A 151 -19.84 20.91 7.01
N GLU A 152 -20.06 21.52 5.86
CA GLU A 152 -19.34 21.19 4.63
C GLU A 152 -17.86 21.57 4.70
N GLU A 153 -17.52 22.74 5.23
CA GLU A 153 -16.13 23.17 5.40
C GLU A 153 -15.39 22.33 6.44
N LEU A 154 -16.04 22.04 7.59
CA LEU A 154 -15.49 21.12 8.59
C LEU A 154 -15.19 19.76 7.97
N TYR A 155 -16.14 19.16 7.25
CA TYR A 155 -15.92 17.87 6.58
C TYR A 155 -14.82 17.93 5.53
N ASN A 156 -14.82 18.97 4.67
CA ASN A 156 -13.80 19.12 3.63
C ASN A 156 -12.39 19.32 4.21
N SER A 157 -12.26 19.97 5.36
CA SER A 157 -10.99 20.09 6.06
C SER A 157 -10.48 18.76 6.65
N CYS A 158 -11.38 17.81 6.93
CA CYS A 158 -11.07 16.59 7.70
C CYS A 158 -11.09 15.27 6.91
N LYS A 159 -11.82 15.19 5.79
CA LYS A 159 -12.13 13.93 5.08
C LYS A 159 -10.92 13.13 4.56
N ASP A 160 -9.79 13.80 4.33
CA ASP A 160 -8.56 13.22 3.79
C ASP A 160 -7.43 13.13 4.84
N VAL A 161 -7.65 13.63 6.06
CA VAL A 161 -6.65 13.65 7.13
C VAL A 161 -6.23 12.23 7.46
N LYS A 162 -4.92 12.02 7.59
CA LYS A 162 -4.35 10.69 7.84
C LYS A 162 -4.11 10.47 9.31
N PHE A 163 -4.50 9.30 9.79
CA PHE A 163 -4.02 8.80 11.07
C PHE A 163 -2.59 8.25 10.86
N GLY A 164 -1.59 9.00 11.33
CA GLY A 164 -0.19 8.81 10.97
C GLY A 164 0.39 7.42 11.22
N THR A 165 -0.11 6.69 12.22
CA THR A 165 0.40 5.34 12.58
C THR A 165 -0.06 4.25 11.61
N MET A 166 -1.28 4.36 11.06
CA MET A 166 -1.88 3.34 10.19
C MET A 166 -2.00 3.79 8.72
N ASN A 167 -1.73 5.06 8.42
CA ASN A 167 -1.91 5.68 7.09
C ASN A 167 -3.35 5.56 6.53
N THR A 168 -4.31 5.29 7.40
CA THR A 168 -5.75 5.26 7.14
C THR A 168 -6.37 6.64 7.34
N ARG A 169 -7.59 6.87 6.85
CA ARG A 169 -8.24 8.19 7.04
C ARG A 169 -8.75 8.31 8.47
N ALA A 170 -8.57 9.47 9.08
CA ALA A 170 -9.06 9.77 10.42
C ALA A 170 -10.58 9.61 10.52
N ILE A 171 -11.31 10.01 9.47
CA ILE A 171 -12.78 9.94 9.37
C ILE A 171 -13.32 8.50 9.45
N ASP A 172 -12.49 7.48 9.15
CA ASP A 172 -12.89 6.08 9.30
C ASP A 172 -13.11 5.70 10.77
N PHE A 173 -12.39 6.35 11.69
CA PHE A 173 -12.51 6.13 13.14
C PHE A 173 -13.49 7.10 13.80
N ILE A 174 -13.38 8.40 13.50
CA ILE A 174 -14.17 9.44 14.18
C ILE A 174 -15.51 9.74 13.49
N GLY A 175 -15.77 9.10 12.34
CA GLY A 175 -16.97 9.29 11.54
C GLY A 175 -17.54 7.99 10.96
N ALA A 176 -17.06 6.82 11.40
CA ALA A 176 -17.43 5.51 10.86
C ALA A 176 -17.38 5.43 9.32
N GLY A 177 -16.40 6.10 8.70
CA GLY A 177 -16.24 6.12 7.23
C GLY A 177 -17.27 6.99 6.50
N ALA A 178 -17.83 7.98 7.19
CA ALA A 178 -18.78 8.94 6.62
C ALA A 178 -18.26 9.56 5.31
N LYS A 179 -19.11 9.56 4.28
CA LYS A 179 -18.82 10.11 2.94
C LYS A 179 -19.36 11.53 2.77
N SER A 180 -20.13 12.01 3.73
CA SER A 180 -20.68 13.37 3.76
C SER A 180 -20.68 13.93 5.18
N PHE A 181 -20.71 15.26 5.31
CA PHE A 181 -20.82 15.90 6.62
C PHE A 181 -22.09 15.51 7.39
N LYS A 182 -23.19 15.19 6.68
CA LYS A 182 -24.45 14.76 7.29
C LYS A 182 -24.33 13.39 7.94
N GLU A 183 -23.69 12.45 7.25
CA GLU A 183 -23.38 11.12 7.81
C GLU A 183 -22.44 11.25 9.02
N TRP A 184 -21.45 12.14 8.93
CA TRP A 184 -20.52 12.37 10.03
C TRP A 184 -21.23 12.96 11.26
N PHE A 185 -22.08 13.96 11.06
CA PHE A 185 -22.89 14.58 12.12
C PHE A 185 -23.86 13.57 12.75
N ALA A 186 -24.49 12.72 11.95
CA ALA A 186 -25.34 11.64 12.46
C ALA A 186 -24.54 10.66 13.35
N PHE A 187 -23.31 10.34 12.99
CA PHE A 187 -22.44 9.46 13.77
C PHE A 187 -22.01 10.09 15.10
N ILE A 188 -21.43 11.30 15.07
CA ILE A 188 -20.94 11.96 16.31
C ILE A 188 -22.09 12.39 17.23
N GLY A 189 -23.29 12.60 16.68
CA GLY A 189 -24.48 12.94 17.44
C GLY A 189 -25.25 11.75 18.01
N GLN A 190 -24.91 10.52 17.62
CA GLN A 190 -25.58 9.33 18.14
C GLN A 190 -25.25 9.13 19.63
N LYS A 191 -26.29 8.86 20.43
CA LYS A 191 -26.12 8.49 21.84
C LYS A 191 -25.33 7.19 21.95
N ALA A 192 -24.16 7.26 22.58
CA ALA A 192 -23.29 6.10 22.76
C ALA A 192 -23.87 5.10 23.79
N PRO A 193 -23.78 3.79 23.51
CA PRO A 193 -24.03 2.75 24.51
C PRO A 193 -23.07 2.88 25.71
N PRO A 194 -23.45 2.38 26.90
CA PRO A 194 -22.58 2.42 28.08
C PRO A 194 -21.21 1.79 27.81
N GLY A 195 -20.13 2.50 28.16
CA GLY A 195 -18.75 2.02 28.00
C GLY A 195 -18.13 2.21 26.61
N PHE A 196 -18.88 2.76 25.64
CA PHE A 196 -18.35 3.09 24.32
C PHE A 196 -18.02 4.59 24.21
N PRO A 197 -16.99 4.99 23.43
CA PRO A 197 -16.69 6.40 23.18
C PRO A 197 -17.84 7.07 22.39
N GLY A 198 -18.04 8.37 22.61
CA GLY A 198 -19.09 9.17 21.95
C GLY A 198 -20.03 9.86 22.94
N SER A 199 -21.05 10.52 22.39
CA SER A 199 -21.94 11.42 23.14
C SER A 199 -22.77 10.67 24.21
N PRO A 200 -22.86 11.18 25.46
CA PRO A 200 -23.65 10.54 26.52
C PRO A 200 -25.18 10.67 26.32
N TYR A 201 -25.62 11.64 25.51
CA TYR A 201 -27.00 11.90 25.13
C TYR A 201 -27.12 12.12 23.62
N ALA A 202 -28.33 12.11 23.05
CA ALA A 202 -28.51 12.27 21.61
C ALA A 202 -28.33 13.75 21.18
N ILE A 203 -27.56 13.99 20.13
CA ILE A 203 -27.40 15.32 19.51
C ILE A 203 -27.89 15.25 18.07
N ASN A 204 -29.06 15.82 17.80
CA ASN A 204 -29.61 15.87 16.46
C ASN A 204 -29.14 17.15 15.76
N PHE A 205 -28.23 17.02 14.81
CA PHE A 205 -27.81 18.17 13.99
C PHE A 205 -28.90 18.53 12.99
N LYS A 206 -29.43 19.76 13.09
CA LYS A 206 -30.47 20.32 12.21
C LYS A 206 -29.86 21.40 11.32
N LEU A 207 -30.25 21.42 10.05
CA LEU A 207 -29.73 22.37 9.04
C LEU A 207 -30.74 23.47 8.69
N SER A 208 -31.94 23.41 9.25
CA SER A 208 -33.04 24.34 9.00
C SER A 208 -33.81 24.57 10.29
N ILE A 209 -34.26 25.80 10.48
CA ILE A 209 -35.02 26.21 11.66
C ILE A 209 -36.51 26.21 11.32
N PRO A 210 -37.40 25.73 12.21
CA PRO A 210 -38.84 25.91 12.06
C PRO A 210 -39.22 27.40 12.14
N GLU A 211 -40.01 27.88 11.17
CA GLU A 211 -40.50 29.27 11.06
C GLU A 211 -41.43 29.62 12.25
N SER A 212 -40.86 29.99 13.40
CA SER A 212 -41.52 30.60 14.60
C SER A 212 -40.72 30.44 15.91
N SER A 213 -39.57 29.75 15.90
CA SER A 213 -38.89 29.31 17.12
C SER A 213 -37.94 30.31 17.78
N GLY A 214 -37.63 31.45 17.16
CA GLY A 214 -36.64 32.41 17.69
C GLY A 214 -35.21 31.87 17.73
N LEU A 215 -34.96 30.71 17.11
CA LEU A 215 -33.67 30.07 16.97
C LEU A 215 -32.89 30.67 15.77
N GLU A 216 -31.57 30.56 15.83
CA GLU A 216 -30.61 30.93 14.81
C GLU A 216 -29.69 29.73 14.51
N LEU A 217 -29.06 29.72 13.33
CA LEU A 217 -28.10 28.67 12.97
C LEU A 217 -26.73 29.06 13.53
N MET A 218 -26.03 28.13 14.18
CA MET A 218 -24.64 28.33 14.56
C MET A 218 -23.79 28.58 13.31
N ASN A 219 -23.12 29.73 13.28
CA ASN A 219 -22.34 30.21 12.15
C ASN A 219 -21.01 30.84 12.62
N VAL A 220 -20.14 30.01 13.19
CA VAL A 220 -18.77 30.42 13.55
C VAL A 220 -17.84 30.28 12.34
N SER A 221 -16.74 31.05 12.31
CA SER A 221 -15.76 30.96 11.24
C SER A 221 -15.04 29.62 11.21
N THR A 222 -14.80 29.13 10.01
CA THR A 222 -14.12 27.88 9.69
C THR A 222 -12.78 28.15 9.02
N TYR A 223 -11.83 27.25 9.23
CA TYR A 223 -10.50 27.30 8.63
C TYR A 223 -10.44 26.30 7.47
N SER A 224 -9.97 26.77 6.31
CA SER A 224 -9.73 25.90 5.16
C SER A 224 -8.35 25.23 5.26
N CYS A 225 -8.11 24.17 4.48
CA CYS A 225 -6.81 23.52 4.43
C CYS A 225 -5.66 24.42 3.98
N GLY A 226 -5.96 25.47 3.21
CA GLY A 226 -5.00 26.45 2.72
C GLY A 226 -4.87 27.69 3.59
N ASP A 227 -5.45 27.68 4.79
CA ASP A 227 -5.33 28.79 5.72
C ASP A 227 -3.86 29.08 6.07
N THR A 228 -3.50 30.35 6.20
CA THR A 228 -2.11 30.76 6.47
C THR A 228 -1.67 30.48 7.90
N SER A 229 -2.61 30.48 8.85
CA SER A 229 -2.35 30.26 10.28
C SER A 229 -2.47 28.79 10.67
N LEU A 230 -3.43 28.08 10.08
CA LEU A 230 -3.77 26.69 10.42
C LEU A 230 -3.73 25.75 9.21
N GLY A 231 -2.87 26.05 8.23
CA GLY A 231 -2.73 25.27 7.01
C GLY A 231 -2.33 23.81 7.25
N CYS A 232 -2.74 22.94 6.32
CA CYS A 232 -2.51 21.50 6.41
C CYS A 232 -1.49 21.00 5.38
N SER A 233 -0.83 19.89 5.73
CA SER A 233 0.09 19.19 4.84
C SER A 233 -0.66 18.63 3.63
N CYS A 234 0.03 18.44 2.51
CA CYS A 234 -0.58 17.87 1.32
C CYS A 234 -1.04 16.41 1.50
N GLY A 235 -0.35 15.66 2.37
CA GLY A 235 -0.72 14.28 2.68
C GLY A 235 -2.04 14.17 3.43
N ASP A 236 -2.36 15.19 4.25
CA ASP A 236 -3.56 15.25 5.09
C ASP A 236 -4.71 16.02 4.44
N CYS A 237 -4.42 16.96 3.55
CA CYS A 237 -5.44 17.66 2.78
C CYS A 237 -4.97 18.01 1.36
N PRO A 238 -5.46 17.29 0.33
CA PRO A 238 -5.16 17.55 -1.08
C PRO A 238 -5.62 18.93 -1.57
N LEU A 239 -6.57 19.56 -0.88
CA LEU A 239 -7.06 20.91 -1.19
C LEU A 239 -6.09 22.00 -0.74
N SER A 240 -5.02 21.65 -0.03
CA SER A 240 -3.96 22.60 0.33
C SER A 240 -3.31 23.18 -0.94
N PRO A 241 -3.11 24.50 -1.05
CA PRO A 241 -2.52 25.13 -2.23
C PRO A 241 -1.09 24.64 -2.51
N MET A 242 -0.40 24.12 -1.48
CA MET A 242 0.94 23.53 -1.56
C MET A 242 0.96 22.20 -2.31
N CYS A 243 -0.20 21.58 -2.55
CA CYS A 243 -0.34 20.36 -3.35
C CYS A 243 -0.23 20.59 -4.85
N SER A 244 -0.07 21.84 -5.30
CA SER A 244 0.02 22.21 -6.71
C SER A 244 1.06 21.33 -7.41
N SER A 245 0.52 20.44 -8.23
CA SER A 245 1.14 19.32 -8.91
C SER A 245 2.27 19.77 -9.83
N SER A 246 3.51 19.51 -9.44
CA SER A 246 4.47 19.08 -10.46
C SER A 246 4.01 17.69 -10.85
N GLU A 247 3.35 17.59 -12.00
CA GLU A 247 3.09 16.31 -12.65
C GLU A 247 4.39 15.49 -12.56
N PRO A 248 4.37 14.27 -11.98
CA PRO A 248 5.58 13.50 -11.77
C PRO A 248 6.34 13.50 -13.09
N PRO A 249 7.64 13.89 -13.13
CA PRO A 249 8.37 13.95 -14.37
C PRO A 249 8.19 12.59 -15.03
N SER A 250 7.64 12.59 -16.25
CA SER A 250 7.34 11.36 -16.98
C SER A 250 8.54 10.43 -16.82
N PRO A 251 8.36 9.17 -16.39
CA PRO A 251 9.48 8.29 -16.08
C PRO A 251 10.44 8.37 -17.25
N PRO A 252 11.75 8.64 -17.02
CA PRO A 252 12.68 8.82 -18.10
C PRO A 252 12.53 7.59 -18.98
N ARG A 253 11.94 7.77 -20.17
CA ARG A 253 11.80 6.68 -21.12
C ARG A 253 13.22 6.21 -21.30
N LYS A 254 13.50 4.94 -20.99
CA LYS A 254 14.81 4.34 -21.24
C LYS A 254 14.99 4.40 -22.75
N GLU A 255 15.48 5.53 -23.25
CA GLU A 255 15.64 5.75 -24.67
C GLU A 255 16.66 4.70 -25.11
N ALA A 256 16.21 3.80 -25.99
CA ALA A 256 17.12 2.88 -26.66
C ALA A 256 18.27 3.72 -27.24
N CYS A 257 19.51 3.24 -27.11
CA CYS A 257 20.71 3.90 -27.61
C CYS A 257 20.42 4.55 -28.97
N THR A 258 20.43 5.89 -29.03
CA THR A 258 20.27 6.66 -30.26
C THR A 258 21.53 7.47 -30.51
N ILE A 259 22.05 7.38 -31.72
CA ILE A 259 23.20 8.17 -32.16
C ILE A 259 22.67 9.22 -33.12
N ARG A 260 23.12 10.46 -32.94
CA ARG A 260 22.78 11.57 -33.83
C ARG A 260 23.90 11.73 -34.86
N ILE A 261 23.61 11.43 -36.13
CA ILE A 261 24.53 11.66 -37.25
C ILE A 261 23.92 12.81 -38.07
N GLY A 262 24.43 14.03 -37.88
CA GLY A 262 23.89 15.23 -38.50
C GLY A 262 22.47 15.58 -38.01
N SER A 263 21.50 15.67 -38.93
CA SER A 263 20.09 15.95 -38.63
C SER A 263 19.26 14.70 -38.29
N LEU A 264 19.76 13.50 -38.56
CA LEU A 264 19.04 12.25 -38.31
C LEU A 264 19.38 11.65 -36.94
N LYS A 265 18.33 11.25 -36.22
CA LYS A 265 18.43 10.39 -35.03
C LYS A 265 18.24 8.94 -35.48
N VAL A 266 19.26 8.11 -35.32
CA VAL A 266 19.22 6.69 -35.71
C VAL A 266 19.40 5.82 -34.48
N LYS A 267 18.66 4.72 -34.39
CA LYS A 267 18.84 3.75 -33.30
C LYS A 267 20.16 3.00 -33.50
N CYS A 268 20.91 2.76 -32.42
CA CYS A 268 22.20 2.05 -32.48
C CYS A 268 22.09 0.67 -33.12
N VAL A 269 20.95 -0.01 -32.94
CA VAL A 269 20.67 -1.31 -33.58
C VAL A 269 20.57 -1.17 -35.10
N GLU A 270 19.87 -0.15 -35.60
CA GLU A 270 19.73 0.10 -37.04
C GLU A 270 21.07 0.47 -37.68
N LEU A 271 21.86 1.32 -37.01
CA LEU A 271 23.21 1.67 -37.48
C LEU A 271 24.13 0.43 -37.51
N SER A 272 24.09 -0.40 -36.47
CA SER A 272 24.90 -1.63 -36.39
C SER A 272 24.53 -2.62 -37.48
N LEU A 273 23.24 -2.75 -37.79
CA LEU A 273 22.76 -3.60 -38.89
C LEU A 273 23.21 -3.06 -40.25
N VAL A 274 23.10 -1.74 -40.50
CA VAL A 274 23.56 -1.14 -41.75
C VAL A 274 25.06 -1.35 -41.95
N ILE A 275 25.88 -1.13 -40.93
CA ILE A 275 27.33 -1.38 -40.98
C ILE A 275 27.61 -2.86 -41.30
N ALA A 276 26.92 -3.79 -40.63
CA ALA A 276 27.07 -5.22 -40.90
C ALA A 276 26.70 -5.57 -42.36
N TYR A 277 25.60 -5.03 -42.88
CA TYR A 277 25.20 -5.24 -44.28
C TYR A 277 26.21 -4.66 -45.28
N VAL A 278 26.73 -3.46 -45.03
CA VAL A 278 27.77 -2.84 -45.89
C VAL A 278 29.02 -3.71 -45.91
N VAL A 279 29.48 -4.19 -44.75
CA VAL A 279 30.64 -5.09 -44.66
C VAL A 279 30.38 -6.39 -45.43
N LEU A 280 29.21 -7.01 -45.24
CA LEU A 280 28.85 -8.25 -45.96
C LEU A 280 28.80 -8.04 -47.47
N ILE A 281 28.18 -6.96 -47.93
CA ILE A 281 28.09 -6.65 -49.36
C ILE A 281 29.49 -6.35 -49.93
N SER A 282 30.30 -5.53 -49.26
CA SER A 282 31.67 -5.24 -49.70
C SER A 282 32.55 -6.49 -49.73
N THR A 283 32.43 -7.40 -48.76
CA THR A 283 33.16 -8.68 -48.78
C THR A 283 32.68 -9.58 -49.93
N PHE A 284 31.37 -9.64 -50.22
CA PHE A 284 30.82 -10.40 -51.33
C PHE A 284 31.25 -9.84 -52.69
N PHE A 285 31.14 -8.52 -52.90
CA PHE A 285 31.62 -7.88 -54.12
C PHE A 285 33.13 -7.97 -54.27
N GLY A 286 33.89 -7.82 -53.18
CA GLY A 286 35.33 -8.02 -53.16
C GLY A 286 35.71 -9.44 -53.56
N TRP A 287 35.01 -10.44 -53.02
CA TRP A 287 35.18 -11.85 -53.36
C TRP A 287 34.81 -12.13 -54.83
N ALA A 288 33.68 -11.63 -55.32
CA ALA A 288 33.23 -11.80 -56.70
C ALA A 288 34.18 -11.12 -57.72
N LEU A 289 34.67 -9.91 -57.41
CA LEU A 289 35.66 -9.21 -58.23
C LEU A 289 37.01 -9.92 -58.20
N PHE A 290 37.43 -10.43 -57.04
CA PHE A 290 38.65 -11.23 -56.89
C PHE A 290 38.56 -12.55 -57.68
N GLN A 291 37.41 -13.23 -57.66
CA GLN A 291 37.18 -14.41 -58.49
C GLN A 291 37.19 -14.08 -59.98
N ARG A 292 36.53 -13.00 -60.42
CA ARG A 292 36.58 -12.57 -61.83
C ARG A 292 37.99 -12.18 -62.29
N THR A 293 38.78 -11.53 -61.44
CA THR A 293 40.19 -11.25 -61.76
C THR A 293 41.05 -12.50 -61.72
N ARG A 294 40.73 -13.48 -60.86
CA ARG A 294 41.38 -14.79 -60.83
C ARG A 294 41.08 -15.61 -62.08
N GLU A 295 39.82 -15.67 -62.52
CA GLU A 295 39.44 -16.30 -63.79
C GLU A 295 40.08 -15.61 -65.00
N ARG A 296 40.15 -14.27 -65.01
CA ARG A 296 40.85 -13.52 -66.07
C ARG A 296 42.37 -13.66 -66.03
N ARG A 297 42.96 -14.05 -64.90
CA ARG A 297 44.40 -14.33 -64.77
C ARG A 297 44.75 -15.80 -65.05
N ILE A 298 43.76 -16.68 -65.24
CA ILE A 298 43.99 -18.05 -65.73
C ILE A 298 43.89 -17.98 -67.27
N PRO A 299 44.96 -18.25 -68.03
CA PRO A 299 44.90 -18.28 -69.50
C PRO A 299 44.01 -19.44 -69.98
N PRO A 300 43.33 -19.32 -71.13
CA PRO A 300 42.56 -20.43 -71.68
C PRO A 300 43.55 -21.47 -72.25
N SER A 301 43.72 -22.61 -71.60
CA SER A 301 44.35 -23.77 -72.25
C SER A 301 43.29 -24.50 -73.07
N SER A 302 43.48 -24.46 -74.39
CA SER A 302 42.74 -25.17 -75.43
C SER A 302 42.44 -26.63 -75.07
N VAL A 303 41.16 -27.00 -75.06
CA VAL A 303 40.74 -28.28 -75.64
C VAL A 303 39.34 -28.15 -76.23
N GLU A 304 39.28 -28.41 -77.52
CA GLU A 304 38.13 -28.36 -78.41
C GLU A 304 37.13 -29.50 -78.14
N PRO A 305 35.82 -29.32 -78.34
CA PRO A 305 34.82 -30.38 -78.16
C PRO A 305 34.57 -31.13 -79.47
N LEU A 306 35.01 -32.39 -79.56
CA LEU A 306 34.65 -33.30 -80.65
C LEU A 306 33.62 -34.35 -80.18
N ILE A 307 32.35 -33.95 -80.29
CA ILE A 307 31.24 -34.60 -81.02
C ILE A 307 30.94 -36.12 -80.83
N LYS A 308 29.64 -36.38 -80.55
CA LYS A 308 28.80 -37.58 -80.85
C LYS A 308 29.12 -38.90 -80.14
N SER A 309 28.21 -39.87 -79.99
CA SER A 309 26.75 -39.97 -79.85
C SER A 309 26.45 -41.47 -79.83
N THR A 310 25.65 -41.90 -78.84
CA THR A 310 24.68 -43.02 -78.88
C THR A 310 25.21 -44.46 -79.08
N SER A 311 24.46 -45.40 -78.47
CA SER A 311 24.48 -46.87 -78.64
C SER A 311 25.64 -47.56 -77.90
N ASP A 312 25.49 -48.70 -77.23
CA ASP A 312 24.39 -49.61 -76.88
C ASP A 312 25.01 -50.65 -75.92
N SER A 313 24.17 -51.41 -75.24
CA SER A 313 24.44 -52.73 -74.65
C SER A 313 25.43 -52.87 -73.47
N GLY A 314 25.01 -53.67 -72.49
CA GLY A 314 25.70 -53.96 -71.24
C GLY A 314 26.85 -54.99 -71.35
N PRO A 315 27.07 -55.77 -70.28
CA PRO A 315 28.30 -55.75 -69.52
C PRO A 315 29.28 -56.82 -69.99
N ASP A 316 30.59 -56.57 -69.85
CA ASP A 316 31.50 -57.69 -69.65
C ASP A 316 32.62 -57.39 -68.65
N SER A 317 33.00 -58.49 -68.05
CA SER A 317 33.57 -58.76 -66.76
C SER A 317 35.09 -58.59 -66.69
N GLY A 318 35.55 -58.20 -65.50
CA GLY A 318 36.71 -58.78 -64.80
C GLY A 318 38.09 -58.67 -65.44
N ILE A 319 39.02 -58.03 -64.73
CA ILE A 319 40.29 -58.63 -64.27
C ILE A 319 40.87 -57.72 -63.17
N MET A 320 41.30 -58.35 -62.08
CA MET A 320 42.02 -57.76 -60.96
C MET A 320 43.41 -57.29 -61.40
N GLU A 321 43.82 -56.09 -61.01
CA GLU A 321 45.22 -55.67 -61.03
C GLU A 321 45.66 -55.14 -59.67
N GLU A 322 46.79 -55.67 -59.21
CA GLU A 322 47.48 -55.45 -57.95
C GLU A 322 47.93 -53.97 -57.80
N VAL A 323 47.37 -53.26 -56.82
CA VAL A 323 47.76 -51.87 -56.54
C VAL A 323 48.97 -51.84 -55.60
N ASN A 324 50.14 -51.57 -56.18
CA ASN A 324 51.39 -51.29 -55.49
C ASN A 324 51.26 -50.02 -54.63
N ALA A 325 51.38 -50.17 -53.31
CA ALA A 325 51.24 -49.09 -52.32
C ALA A 325 52.49 -48.19 -52.23
N ARG A 326 52.83 -47.49 -53.33
CA ARG A 326 53.89 -46.46 -53.34
C ARG A 326 53.55 -45.13 -54.03
N ASP A 327 52.35 -44.94 -54.59
CA ASP A 327 51.94 -43.66 -55.16
C ASP A 327 50.77 -43.04 -54.38
N LEU A 328 51.09 -42.22 -53.38
CA LEU A 328 50.12 -41.33 -52.73
C LEU A 328 50.73 -39.97 -52.35
N LEU A 329 51.71 -39.53 -53.16
CA LEU A 329 52.19 -38.16 -53.16
C LEU A 329 51.73 -37.50 -54.47
N PRO A 330 50.68 -36.67 -54.45
CA PRO A 330 50.43 -35.78 -55.58
C PRO A 330 51.56 -34.75 -55.57
N THR A 331 52.59 -34.99 -56.37
CA THR A 331 53.66 -34.03 -56.61
C THR A 331 53.57 -33.58 -58.06
N GLU A 332 52.47 -32.91 -58.43
CA GLU A 332 52.49 -31.96 -59.53
C GLU A 332 51.57 -30.76 -59.21
N GLY A 333 52.22 -29.59 -59.09
CA GLY A 333 51.77 -28.44 -59.86
C GLY A 333 50.82 -27.43 -59.23
N GLY A 334 50.69 -27.36 -57.90
CA GLY A 334 49.99 -26.25 -57.25
C GLY A 334 50.63 -25.95 -55.92
N GLY A 335 51.44 -24.89 -55.83
CA GLY A 335 52.14 -24.54 -54.59
C GLY A 335 51.16 -24.46 -53.42
N LEU A 336 51.29 -25.40 -52.46
CA LEU A 336 50.60 -25.28 -51.18
C LEU A 336 51.00 -23.93 -50.57
N SER A 337 50.01 -23.19 -50.06
CA SER A 337 50.25 -21.96 -49.27
C SER A 337 51.38 -22.20 -48.26
N VAL A 338 52.26 -21.22 -48.05
CA VAL A 338 53.37 -21.31 -47.07
C VAL A 338 52.87 -21.77 -45.69
N VAL A 339 51.68 -21.33 -45.31
CA VAL A 339 51.00 -21.75 -44.07
C VAL A 339 50.58 -23.22 -44.12
N GLN A 340 50.06 -23.69 -45.25
CA GLN A 340 49.65 -25.08 -45.44
C GLN A 340 50.86 -26.01 -45.47
N GLY A 341 51.95 -25.61 -46.13
CA GLY A 341 53.23 -26.32 -46.11
C GLY A 341 53.84 -26.39 -44.70
N TYR A 342 53.80 -25.29 -43.95
CA TYR A 342 54.26 -25.25 -42.56
C TYR A 342 53.39 -26.10 -41.62
N MET A 343 52.07 -26.03 -41.73
CA MET A 343 51.16 -26.87 -40.95
C MET A 343 51.38 -28.35 -41.26
N LEU A 344 51.53 -28.73 -42.53
CA LEU A 344 51.83 -30.12 -42.90
C LEU A 344 53.17 -30.57 -42.37
N SER A 345 54.23 -29.76 -42.46
CA SER A 345 55.54 -30.14 -41.94
C SER A 345 55.53 -30.26 -40.42
N PHE A 346 54.89 -29.33 -39.71
CA PHE A 346 54.74 -29.34 -38.26
C PHE A 346 53.93 -30.55 -37.77
N TYR A 347 52.71 -30.75 -38.27
CA TYR A 347 51.87 -31.87 -37.87
C TYR A 347 52.43 -33.23 -38.30
N ARG A 348 53.15 -33.31 -39.42
CA ARG A 348 53.84 -34.53 -39.84
C ARG A 348 55.00 -34.86 -38.90
N THR A 349 55.76 -33.85 -38.49
CA THR A 349 56.87 -34.01 -37.53
C THR A 349 56.34 -34.37 -36.14
N TYR A 350 55.32 -33.66 -35.67
CA TYR A 350 54.64 -33.94 -34.41
C TYR A 350 53.98 -35.32 -34.40
N GLY A 351 53.25 -35.68 -35.45
CA GLY A 351 52.62 -36.99 -35.60
C GLY A 351 53.65 -38.13 -35.64
N ARG A 352 54.79 -37.92 -36.30
CA ARG A 352 55.91 -38.88 -36.28
C ARG A 352 56.49 -39.05 -34.87
N TRP A 353 56.63 -37.96 -34.11
CA TRP A 353 57.09 -38.01 -32.72
C TRP A 353 56.10 -38.73 -31.79
N VAL A 354 54.80 -38.47 -31.95
CA VAL A 354 53.72 -39.17 -31.22
C VAL A 354 53.70 -40.67 -31.54
N ALA A 355 53.79 -41.02 -32.83
CA ALA A 355 53.81 -42.41 -33.27
C ALA A 355 55.08 -43.17 -32.84
N ALA A 356 56.21 -42.48 -32.69
CA ALA A 356 57.46 -43.06 -32.19
C ALA A 356 57.44 -43.32 -30.67
N ASN A 357 56.65 -42.56 -29.89
CA ASN A 357 56.60 -42.65 -28.42
C ASN A 357 55.15 -42.73 -27.88
N PRO A 358 54.33 -43.73 -28.28
CA PRO A 358 52.90 -43.76 -27.96
C PRO A 358 52.62 -43.90 -26.45
N ALA A 359 53.42 -44.71 -25.73
CA ALA A 359 53.24 -44.91 -24.29
C ALA A 359 53.49 -43.62 -23.48
N PHE A 360 54.52 -42.86 -23.84
CA PHE A 360 54.85 -41.59 -23.18
C PHE A 360 53.72 -40.57 -23.37
N VAL A 361 53.20 -40.42 -24.60
CA VAL A 361 52.12 -39.47 -24.90
C VAL A 361 50.83 -39.85 -24.17
N LEU A 362 50.47 -41.13 -24.12
CA LEU A 362 49.30 -41.60 -23.39
C LEU A 362 49.43 -41.35 -21.88
N CYS A 363 50.56 -41.72 -21.27
CA CYS A 363 50.81 -41.46 -19.85
C CYS A 363 50.76 -39.97 -19.52
N MET A 364 51.36 -39.12 -20.37
CA MET A 364 51.31 -37.67 -20.19
C MET A 364 49.90 -37.11 -20.33
N SER A 365 49.11 -37.56 -21.30
CA SER A 365 47.71 -37.11 -21.44
C SER A 365 46.83 -37.52 -20.25
N LEU A 366 47.04 -38.72 -19.71
CA LEU A 366 46.32 -39.20 -18.52
C LEU A 366 46.78 -38.45 -17.27
N ALA A 367 48.08 -38.20 -17.12
CA ALA A 367 48.62 -37.42 -16.00
C ALA A 367 48.09 -35.98 -16.00
N ILE A 368 48.08 -35.31 -17.17
CA ILE A 368 47.52 -33.96 -17.31
C ILE A 368 46.01 -33.96 -17.01
N GLY A 369 45.26 -34.93 -17.55
CA GLY A 369 43.84 -35.09 -17.26
C GLY A 369 43.57 -35.27 -15.76
N PHE A 370 44.32 -36.15 -15.10
CA PHE A 370 44.21 -36.39 -13.66
C PHE A 370 44.51 -35.13 -12.84
N VAL A 371 45.58 -34.40 -13.15
CA VAL A 371 45.94 -33.15 -12.47
C VAL A 371 44.85 -32.08 -12.64
N LEU A 372 44.25 -31.97 -13.83
CA LEU A 372 43.12 -31.05 -14.04
C LEU A 372 41.87 -31.49 -13.27
N CYS A 373 41.60 -32.79 -13.16
CA CYS A 373 40.48 -33.33 -12.39
C CYS A 373 40.63 -33.13 -10.87
N LEU A 374 41.85 -33.03 -10.32
CA LEU A 374 42.06 -32.74 -8.89
C LEU A 374 41.41 -31.42 -8.45
N GLY A 375 41.23 -30.46 -9.36
CA GLY A 375 40.55 -29.19 -9.08
C GLY A 375 39.09 -29.35 -8.65
N VAL A 376 38.42 -30.45 -9.04
CA VAL A 376 37.02 -30.72 -8.70
C VAL A 376 36.82 -30.95 -7.20
N ILE A 377 37.85 -31.40 -6.47
CA ILE A 377 37.80 -31.61 -5.01
C ILE A 377 37.48 -30.30 -4.27
N ARG A 378 37.82 -29.14 -4.85
CA ARG A 378 37.59 -27.81 -4.26
C ARG A 378 36.39 -27.09 -4.89
N PHE A 379 35.61 -27.77 -5.73
CA PHE A 379 34.44 -27.19 -6.35
C PHE A 379 33.35 -26.92 -5.30
N LYS A 380 32.94 -25.66 -5.17
CA LYS A 380 31.86 -25.24 -4.27
C LYS A 380 30.73 -24.63 -5.10
N VAL A 381 29.55 -25.21 -5.00
CA VAL A 381 28.35 -24.72 -5.68
C VAL A 381 27.78 -23.53 -4.90
N GLU A 382 27.57 -22.40 -5.58
CA GLU A 382 26.81 -21.28 -5.04
C GLU A 382 25.32 -21.50 -5.37
N THR A 383 24.51 -21.74 -4.33
CA THR A 383 23.08 -22.04 -4.47
C THR A 383 22.19 -20.82 -4.22
N ARG A 384 22.79 -19.70 -3.80
CA ARG A 384 22.04 -18.47 -3.51
C ARG A 384 21.71 -17.71 -4.80
N PRO A 385 20.42 -17.53 -5.14
CA PRO A 385 20.02 -16.89 -6.38
C PRO A 385 20.54 -15.45 -6.47
N GLU A 386 20.52 -14.69 -5.38
CA GLU A 386 20.94 -13.30 -5.37
C GLU A 386 22.41 -13.13 -5.80
N LYS A 387 23.28 -14.08 -5.46
CA LYS A 387 24.70 -14.04 -5.85
C LYS A 387 24.96 -14.50 -7.28
N LEU A 388 24.05 -15.29 -7.84
CA LEU A 388 24.13 -15.74 -9.24
C LEU A 388 23.70 -14.62 -10.20
N TRP A 389 22.68 -13.84 -9.83
CA TRP A 389 22.06 -12.85 -10.70
C TRP A 389 22.57 -11.42 -10.49
N VAL A 390 23.22 -11.12 -9.36
CA VAL A 390 23.67 -9.77 -9.03
C VAL A 390 25.20 -9.75 -8.87
N GLY A 391 25.86 -8.94 -9.69
CA GLY A 391 27.30 -8.73 -9.60
C GLY A 391 27.69 -8.09 -8.25
N PRO A 392 28.78 -8.55 -7.60
CA PRO A 392 29.14 -8.11 -6.25
C PRO A 392 29.52 -6.62 -6.16
N GLY A 393 30.00 -6.02 -7.26
CA GLY A 393 30.30 -4.58 -7.35
C GLY A 393 29.13 -3.72 -7.83
N SER A 394 27.92 -4.26 -7.93
CA SER A 394 26.74 -3.50 -8.37
C SER A 394 26.24 -2.58 -7.27
N ARG A 395 25.61 -1.47 -7.67
CA ARG A 395 24.96 -0.53 -6.74
C ARG A 395 23.91 -1.22 -5.85
N ALA A 396 23.12 -2.12 -6.43
CA ALA A 396 22.10 -2.88 -5.70
C ALA A 396 22.69 -3.76 -4.59
N ALA A 397 23.86 -4.38 -4.83
CA ALA A 397 24.55 -5.15 -3.80
C ALA A 397 25.05 -4.27 -2.64
N GLY A 398 25.58 -3.08 -2.96
CA GLY A 398 26.01 -2.10 -1.95
C GLY A 398 24.86 -1.55 -1.12
N GLU A 399 23.75 -1.17 -1.76
CA GLU A 399 22.54 -0.69 -1.07
C GLU A 399 21.92 -1.78 -0.19
N LYS A 400 21.88 -3.04 -0.66
CA LYS A 400 21.42 -4.17 0.16
C LYS A 400 22.31 -4.39 1.37
N GLN A 401 23.64 -4.37 1.20
CA GLN A 401 24.57 -4.53 2.31
C GLN A 401 24.43 -3.41 3.35
N PHE A 402 24.19 -2.18 2.89
CA PHE A 402 23.89 -1.05 3.77
C PHE A 402 22.58 -1.26 4.54
N PHE A 403 21.51 -1.68 3.87
CA PHE A 403 20.22 -1.98 4.52
C PHE A 403 20.34 -3.09 5.58
N ASP A 404 20.90 -4.24 5.19
CA ASP A 404 20.99 -5.42 6.05
C ASP A 404 21.85 -5.15 7.31
N SER A 405 22.85 -4.25 7.22
CA SER A 405 23.72 -3.90 8.35
C SER A 405 23.13 -2.88 9.33
N HIS A 406 22.22 -2.01 8.89
CA HIS A 406 21.64 -0.96 9.74
C HIS A 406 20.26 -1.31 10.29
N LEU A 407 19.46 -2.06 9.52
CA LEU A 407 18.06 -2.35 9.88
C LEU A 407 17.79 -3.83 10.18
N ALA A 408 18.81 -4.68 10.02
CA ALA A 408 18.71 -6.14 9.94
C ALA A 408 18.24 -6.64 8.56
N PRO A 409 18.54 -7.91 8.22
CA PRO A 409 18.08 -8.52 6.99
C PRO A 409 16.56 -8.55 6.92
N PHE A 410 16.03 -8.40 5.70
CA PHE A 410 14.60 -8.55 5.46
C PHE A 410 14.10 -9.92 5.94
N TYR A 411 12.97 -9.94 6.65
CA TYR A 411 12.41 -11.16 7.23
C TYR A 411 11.96 -12.15 6.14
N ARG A 412 11.90 -13.43 6.51
CA ARG A 412 11.41 -14.49 5.61
C ARG A 412 9.89 -14.51 5.64
N ILE A 413 9.27 -14.59 4.46
CA ILE A 413 7.81 -14.63 4.30
C ILE A 413 7.41 -16.03 3.89
N GLU A 414 6.61 -16.68 4.72
CA GLU A 414 5.95 -17.95 4.41
C GLU A 414 4.45 -17.67 4.29
N GLN A 415 3.88 -17.79 3.09
CA GLN A 415 2.49 -17.40 2.81
C GLN A 415 1.65 -18.61 2.42
N LEU A 416 0.48 -18.75 3.06
CA LEU A 416 -0.55 -19.72 2.68
C LEU A 416 -1.73 -18.98 2.05
N ILE A 417 -2.07 -19.31 0.80
CA ILE A 417 -3.21 -18.73 0.08
C ILE A 417 -4.30 -19.79 -0.04
N LEU A 418 -5.44 -19.54 0.60
CA LEU A 418 -6.62 -20.41 0.55
C LEU A 418 -7.65 -19.84 -0.41
N ALA A 419 -8.17 -20.68 -1.29
CA ALA A 419 -9.20 -20.30 -2.25
C ALA A 419 -10.23 -21.42 -2.40
N THR A 420 -11.49 -21.04 -2.60
CA THR A 420 -12.56 -21.99 -2.91
C THR A 420 -12.51 -22.39 -4.38
N LEU A 421 -12.70 -23.67 -4.66
CA LEU A 421 -12.88 -24.17 -6.02
C LEU A 421 -14.33 -23.94 -6.48
N PRO A 422 -14.56 -23.62 -7.76
CA PRO A 422 -15.91 -23.47 -8.31
C PRO A 422 -16.67 -24.80 -8.28
N ASP A 423 -17.97 -24.75 -7.97
CA ASP A 423 -18.83 -25.94 -8.03
C ASP A 423 -18.91 -26.45 -9.48
N PRO A 424 -18.56 -27.73 -9.74
CA PRO A 424 -18.59 -28.31 -11.08
C PRO A 424 -19.99 -28.30 -11.73
N LYS A 425 -21.08 -28.14 -10.95
CA LYS A 425 -22.45 -28.12 -11.48
C LYS A 425 -22.99 -26.72 -11.77
N ASN A 426 -22.66 -25.74 -10.94
CA ASN A 426 -23.25 -24.39 -11.01
C ASN A 426 -22.26 -23.30 -11.44
N GLY A 427 -20.96 -23.61 -11.56
CA GLY A 427 -19.92 -22.68 -12.02
C GLY A 427 -19.68 -21.47 -11.11
N LYS A 428 -20.47 -21.30 -10.04
CA LYS A 428 -20.32 -20.25 -9.04
C LYS A 428 -19.30 -20.70 -7.99
N GLN A 429 -18.35 -19.82 -7.69
CA GLN A 429 -17.45 -19.99 -6.56
C GLN A 429 -18.23 -19.73 -5.27
N PRO A 430 -18.26 -20.67 -4.32
CA PRO A 430 -18.86 -20.41 -3.01
C PRO A 430 -18.06 -19.32 -2.27
N SER A 431 -18.72 -18.62 -1.34
CA SER A 431 -18.02 -17.67 -0.48
C SER A 431 -16.94 -18.40 0.34
N ILE A 432 -15.73 -17.83 0.41
CA ILE A 432 -14.68 -18.32 1.31
C ILE A 432 -15.03 -18.02 2.78
N ILE A 433 -15.83 -16.99 3.03
CA ILE A 433 -16.26 -16.54 4.35
C ILE A 433 -17.46 -17.41 4.77
N THR A 434 -17.19 -18.56 5.38
CA THR A 434 -18.16 -19.47 6.01
C THR A 434 -17.64 -19.98 7.34
N GLU A 435 -18.53 -20.30 8.28
CA GLU A 435 -18.17 -20.82 9.61
C GLU A 435 -17.21 -22.01 9.52
N ASP A 436 -17.53 -23.00 8.68
CA ASP A 436 -16.71 -24.20 8.49
C ASP A 436 -15.28 -23.87 8.01
N ASN A 437 -15.15 -22.89 7.11
CA ASN A 437 -13.84 -22.46 6.61
C ASN A 437 -13.03 -21.72 7.69
N PHE A 438 -13.69 -20.92 8.53
CA PHE A 438 -13.03 -20.30 9.67
C PHE A 438 -12.58 -21.32 10.71
N GLN A 439 -13.41 -22.33 11.00
CA GLN A 439 -13.03 -23.42 11.90
C GLN A 439 -11.81 -24.19 11.37
N LEU A 440 -11.79 -24.50 10.07
CA LEU A 440 -10.64 -25.12 9.43
C LEU A 440 -9.39 -24.22 9.51
N LEU A 441 -9.54 -22.90 9.34
CA LEU A 441 -8.43 -21.95 9.44
C LEU A 441 -7.83 -21.92 10.86
N PHE A 442 -8.67 -21.97 11.91
CA PHE A 442 -8.22 -22.10 13.30
C PHE A 442 -7.42 -23.39 13.51
N GLU A 443 -7.89 -24.52 12.96
CA GLU A 443 -7.16 -25.79 13.06
C GLU A 443 -5.82 -25.76 12.32
N MET A 444 -5.77 -25.13 11.14
CA MET A 444 -4.55 -24.95 10.37
C MET A 444 -3.54 -24.08 11.14
N GLN A 445 -3.96 -22.94 11.68
CA GLN A 445 -3.08 -22.06 12.46
C GLN A 445 -2.53 -22.80 13.68
N LYS A 446 -3.38 -23.50 14.43
CA LYS A 446 -2.94 -24.31 15.59
C LYS A 446 -1.92 -25.39 15.19
N LYS A 447 -2.08 -26.03 14.03
CA LYS A 447 -1.12 -27.02 13.53
C LYS A 447 0.20 -26.37 13.15
N VAL A 448 0.18 -25.20 12.52
CA VAL A 448 1.38 -24.43 12.17
C VAL A 448 2.13 -24.02 13.44
N ASP A 449 1.45 -23.42 14.42
CA ASP A 449 2.05 -23.00 15.69
C ASP A 449 2.67 -24.18 16.46
N GLY A 450 2.16 -25.40 16.26
CA GLY A 450 2.67 -26.64 16.85
C GLY A 450 3.84 -27.29 16.10
N VAL A 451 4.28 -26.77 14.95
CA VAL A 451 5.37 -27.35 14.16
C VAL A 451 6.70 -27.26 14.91
N ARG A 452 7.40 -28.39 14.96
CA ARG A 452 8.74 -28.49 15.53
C ARG A 452 9.65 -29.22 14.56
N ALA A 453 10.86 -28.70 14.36
CA ALA A 453 11.87 -29.27 13.51
C ALA A 453 13.11 -29.66 14.33
N ASN A 454 13.76 -30.77 13.96
CA ASN A 454 15.02 -31.17 14.59
C ASN A 454 16.17 -30.64 13.74
N ASP A 455 16.89 -29.65 14.25
CA ASP A 455 18.12 -29.16 13.63
C ASP A 455 19.31 -29.57 14.49
N SER A 456 20.05 -30.56 14.00
CA SER A 456 21.44 -30.99 14.31
C SER A 456 21.87 -31.19 15.79
N ALA A 457 21.18 -30.60 16.77
CA ALA A 457 21.43 -30.63 18.20
C ALA A 457 20.23 -30.15 19.06
N SER A 458 19.19 -29.52 18.47
CA SER A 458 18.04 -28.99 19.23
C SER A 458 16.71 -29.11 18.48
N LEU A 459 15.64 -29.34 19.25
CA LEU A 459 14.27 -29.23 18.77
C LEU A 459 13.88 -27.75 18.70
N VAL A 460 13.72 -27.23 17.49
CA VAL A 460 13.40 -25.82 17.22
C VAL A 460 11.91 -25.69 16.94
N SER A 461 11.26 -24.71 17.58
CA SER A 461 9.86 -24.35 17.35
C SER A 461 9.74 -23.06 16.53
N ILE A 462 8.56 -22.79 15.97
CA ILE A 462 8.31 -21.53 15.25
C ILE A 462 8.53 -20.32 16.16
N THR A 463 8.17 -20.42 17.44
CA THR A 463 8.31 -19.35 18.43
C THR A 463 9.76 -18.95 18.71
N ASP A 464 10.73 -19.79 18.35
CA ASP A 464 12.17 -19.52 18.51
C ASP A 464 12.75 -18.71 17.35
N ILE A 465 12.11 -18.74 16.17
CA ILE A 465 12.65 -18.16 14.93
C ILE A 465 11.79 -17.06 14.32
N CYS A 466 10.55 -16.91 14.78
CA CYS A 466 9.61 -15.94 14.23
C CYS A 466 10.03 -14.49 14.48
N LEU A 467 9.53 -13.57 13.64
CA LEU A 467 9.69 -12.13 13.87
C LEU A 467 8.79 -11.69 15.04
N LYS A 468 9.37 -10.98 16.02
CA LYS A 468 8.68 -10.47 17.20
C LYS A 468 8.78 -8.95 17.25
N PRO A 469 7.81 -8.21 16.68
CA PRO A 469 7.87 -6.74 16.63
C PRO A 469 7.65 -6.10 18.01
N LEU A 470 6.89 -6.76 18.89
CA LEU A 470 6.57 -6.30 20.24
C LEU A 470 6.63 -7.48 21.21
N GLY A 471 7.48 -7.40 22.24
CA GLY A 471 7.54 -8.42 23.30
C GLY A 471 7.97 -9.80 22.80
N GLU A 472 7.24 -10.83 23.23
CA GLU A 472 7.59 -12.24 22.99
C GLU A 472 6.73 -12.93 21.91
N ASP A 473 5.67 -12.28 21.43
CA ASP A 473 4.70 -12.85 20.51
C ASP A 473 5.16 -12.78 19.04
N CYS A 474 4.90 -13.87 18.31
CA CYS A 474 5.20 -13.96 16.88
C CYS A 474 4.25 -13.10 16.05
N ALA A 475 4.79 -12.38 15.07
CA ALA A 475 4.00 -11.75 14.03
C ALA A 475 3.44 -12.81 13.06
N SER A 476 2.16 -13.14 13.20
CA SER A 476 1.36 -13.74 12.14
C SER A 476 0.41 -12.69 11.55
N GLN A 477 -0.07 -12.90 10.32
CA GLN A 477 -1.07 -12.04 9.66
C GLN A 477 -2.16 -12.94 9.09
N SER A 478 -3.35 -12.88 9.68
CA SER A 478 -4.51 -13.68 9.29
C SER A 478 -5.81 -12.92 9.57
N VAL A 479 -6.91 -13.29 8.91
CA VAL A 479 -8.26 -12.76 9.19
C VAL A 479 -8.74 -13.13 10.61
N LEU A 480 -8.06 -14.07 11.28
CA LEU A 480 -8.34 -14.49 12.65
C LEU A 480 -7.80 -13.51 13.71
N GLN A 481 -6.92 -12.59 13.33
CA GLN A 481 -6.43 -11.50 14.18
C GLN A 481 -7.25 -10.24 13.92
#